data_AF-A0A2G5REG7-F1
#
_entry.id   AF-A0A2G5REG7-F1
#
_cell.length_a   1.000
_cell.length_b   1.000
_cell.length_c   1.000
_cell.angle_alpha   90.00
_cell.angle_beta   90.00
_cell.angle_gamma   90.00
#
_symmetry.space_group_name_H-M   'P 1'
#
loop_
_entity.id
_entity.type
_entity.pdbx_description
1 polymer ?
#
loop_
_entity_poly.entity_id
_entity_poly.type
_entity_poly.pdbx_seq_one_letter_code
_entity_poly.pdbx_strand_id
1 'polypeptide(L)'
;MPRRRLVPAVVLCAVLAGAGARAQTQGPAAEAPNAVSPVLILPPTPPPKLVSTYPAQDQTVAPGVLILKAAFDQQMSPAAWNYAPAPGAEPLDCVKTPRLLSDQKTFVLICRVLAGRTYGVTFNAQRPGGFANLGENPALTASLTFKVEDAAPVTTLRRAMELAGLRADQTPVQEAPKASVGASATAGR
;
A
#
# COMPACT_ATOMS: atom_id res chain seq x y z
N MET A 1 42.61 36.50 65.89
CA MET A 1 41.76 35.53 66.62
C MET A 1 41.74 34.21 65.85
N PRO A 2 42.39 33.17 66.39
CA PRO A 2 42.53 31.85 65.78
C PRO A 2 41.61 30.82 66.44
N ARG A 3 41.31 29.70 65.74
CA ARG A 3 41.68 28.35 66.20
C ARG A 3 41.14 27.27 65.26
N ARG A 4 42.08 26.69 64.51
CA ARG A 4 42.12 25.26 64.20
C ARG A 4 41.89 24.45 65.48
N ARG A 5 41.12 23.36 65.41
CA ARG A 5 41.31 22.20 66.28
C ARG A 5 41.17 20.90 65.49
N LEU A 6 42.14 20.02 65.72
CA LEU A 6 42.27 18.64 65.24
C LEU A 6 41.31 17.69 65.98
N VAL A 7 40.75 16.72 65.23
CA VAL A 7 40.72 15.23 65.39
C VAL A 7 41.09 14.65 66.78
N PRO A 8 40.32 13.68 67.38
CA PRO A 8 40.33 12.23 67.05
C PRO A 8 38.93 11.59 66.93
N ALA A 9 38.65 10.72 65.95
CA ALA A 9 38.94 9.26 65.94
C ALA A 9 38.33 8.49 67.13
N VAL A 10 37.08 8.02 66.96
CA VAL A 10 36.59 6.78 67.58
C VAL A 10 35.83 6.00 66.51
N VAL A 11 36.29 4.77 66.30
CA VAL A 11 35.78 3.75 65.39
C VAL A 11 34.80 2.85 66.14
N LEU A 12 33.88 2.27 65.36
CA LEU A 12 33.06 1.08 65.61
C LEU A 12 31.68 1.27 66.28
N CYS A 13 30.62 1.11 65.49
CA CYS A 13 29.66 0.03 65.69
C CYS A 13 28.88 -0.22 64.40
N ALA A 14 29.07 -1.43 63.85
CA ALA A 14 28.31 -1.95 62.73
C ALA A 14 26.86 -2.23 63.15
N VAL A 15 25.89 -1.81 62.35
CA VAL A 15 24.57 -2.45 62.29
C VAL A 15 24.08 -2.46 60.85
N LEU A 16 23.89 -3.69 60.36
CA LEU A 16 23.23 -4.00 59.11
C LEU A 16 21.77 -3.50 59.15
N ALA A 17 21.31 -2.84 58.09
CA ALA A 17 19.97 -3.03 57.53
C ALA A 17 19.74 -2.14 56.30
N GLY A 18 19.37 -2.77 55.19
CA GLY A 18 18.40 -2.21 54.25
C GLY A 18 18.95 -1.27 53.17
N ALA A 19 19.51 -1.85 52.10
CA ALA A 19 19.43 -1.24 50.78
C ALA A 19 17.96 -1.17 50.36
N GLY A 20 17.34 -0.01 50.54
CA GLY A 20 16.02 0.32 50.00
C GLY A 20 16.16 1.39 48.93
N ALA A 21 16.69 1.03 47.77
CA ALA A 21 16.59 1.87 46.58
C ALA A 21 15.10 2.07 46.27
N ARG A 22 14.60 3.30 46.47
CA ARG A 22 13.27 3.68 45.99
C ARG A 22 13.34 3.78 44.46
N ALA A 23 13.07 2.67 43.80
CA ALA A 23 12.66 2.67 42.41
C ALA A 23 11.34 3.46 42.34
N GLN A 24 11.40 4.70 41.83
CA GLN A 24 10.21 5.39 41.39
C GLN A 24 9.69 4.65 40.16
N THR A 25 8.77 3.72 40.37
CA THR A 25 7.87 3.24 39.33
C THR A 25 7.06 4.44 38.85
N GLN A 26 7.47 5.04 37.72
CA GLN A 26 6.53 5.79 36.89
C GLN A 26 5.46 4.80 36.44
N GLY A 27 4.36 4.77 37.19
CA GLY A 27 3.16 4.07 36.75
C GLY A 27 2.68 4.66 35.42
N PRO A 28 2.06 3.86 34.54
CA PRO A 28 1.43 4.37 33.33
C PRO A 28 0.49 5.52 33.70
N ALA A 29 0.59 6.63 32.95
CA ALA A 29 -0.24 7.80 33.15
C ALA A 29 -1.71 7.39 33.20
N ALA A 30 -2.41 7.78 34.27
CA ALA A 30 -3.84 7.54 34.40
C ALA A 30 -4.56 8.18 33.21
N GLU A 31 -5.11 7.34 32.33
CA GLU A 31 -5.92 7.77 31.19
C GLU A 31 -7.17 8.46 31.74
N ALA A 32 -7.33 9.75 31.40
CA ALA A 32 -8.42 10.56 31.92
C ALA A 32 -9.77 9.97 31.44
N PRO A 33 -10.80 9.91 32.30
CA PRO A 33 -12.04 9.17 32.06
C PRO A 33 -12.89 9.64 30.86
N ASN A 34 -12.46 10.67 30.13
CA ASN A 34 -13.13 11.21 28.94
C ASN A 34 -12.15 11.60 27.81
N ALA A 35 -10.99 10.94 27.72
CA ALA A 35 -10.08 11.15 26.61
C ALA A 35 -10.73 10.65 25.30
N VAL A 36 -11.18 11.58 24.45
CA VAL A 36 -11.63 11.28 23.09
C VAL A 36 -10.45 11.42 22.13
N SER A 37 -10.26 10.42 21.27
CA SER A 37 -9.26 10.50 20.21
C SER A 37 -9.55 11.70 19.32
N PRO A 38 -8.53 12.52 18.96
CA PRO A 38 -8.75 13.64 18.06
C PRO A 38 -9.22 13.13 16.70
N VAL A 39 -10.30 13.72 16.17
CA VAL A 39 -10.76 13.49 14.80
C VAL A 39 -9.84 14.27 13.86
N LEU A 40 -9.11 13.56 13.00
CA LEU A 40 -8.32 14.19 11.95
C LEU A 40 -9.22 14.59 10.78
N ILE A 41 -9.39 15.89 10.55
CA ILE A 41 -10.07 16.42 9.37
C ILE A 41 -9.03 16.63 8.28
N LEU A 42 -9.09 15.84 7.20
CA LEU A 42 -8.28 16.09 6.01
C LEU A 42 -8.87 17.26 5.21
N PRO A 43 -8.04 18.18 4.69
CA PRO A 43 -8.50 19.19 3.75
C PRO A 43 -9.17 18.54 2.53
N PRO A 44 -10.22 19.15 1.96
CA PRO A 44 -10.82 18.67 0.72
C PRO A 44 -9.76 18.53 -0.36
N THR A 45 -9.68 17.35 -0.97
CA THR A 45 -8.77 17.09 -2.10
C THR A 45 -9.59 17.04 -3.39
N PRO A 46 -9.05 17.56 -4.51
CA PRO A 46 -9.74 17.45 -5.80
C PRO A 46 -9.87 15.98 -6.21
N PRO A 47 -10.91 15.60 -6.98
CA PRO A 47 -11.02 14.25 -7.54
C PRO A 47 -9.77 13.84 -8.32
N PRO A 48 -9.23 12.63 -8.09
CA PRO A 48 -8.10 12.13 -8.87
C PRO A 48 -8.40 12.04 -10.36
N LYS A 49 -7.37 12.28 -11.18
CA LYS A 49 -7.42 12.16 -12.64
C LYS A 49 -6.51 11.04 -13.09
N LEU A 50 -6.99 10.26 -14.05
CA LEU A 50 -6.15 9.30 -14.76
C LEU A 50 -5.19 10.07 -15.66
N VAL A 51 -3.87 9.90 -15.45
CA VAL A 51 -2.83 10.63 -16.19
C VAL A 51 -2.07 9.77 -17.18
N SER A 52 -2.05 8.45 -16.98
CA SER A 52 -1.51 7.52 -17.97
C SER A 52 -2.08 6.13 -17.81
N THR A 53 -2.11 5.40 -18.92
CA THR A 53 -2.48 3.99 -18.95
C THR A 53 -1.46 3.20 -19.76
N TYR A 54 -1.44 1.90 -19.52
CA TYR A 54 -0.94 0.94 -20.49
C TYR A 54 -1.99 -0.17 -20.67
N PRO A 55 -2.42 -0.49 -21.90
CA PRO A 55 -2.11 0.23 -23.15
C PRO A 55 -2.50 1.72 -23.10
N ALA A 56 -1.84 2.54 -23.90
CA ALA A 56 -2.24 3.92 -24.12
C ALA A 56 -3.50 3.99 -25.01
N GLN A 57 -4.18 5.14 -25.00
CA GLN A 57 -5.33 5.36 -25.87
C GLN A 57 -4.97 5.10 -27.33
N ASP A 58 -5.80 4.31 -28.00
CA ASP A 58 -5.68 3.89 -29.40
C ASP A 58 -4.38 3.12 -29.74
N GLN A 59 -3.62 2.71 -28.73
CA GLN A 59 -2.43 1.90 -28.94
C GLN A 59 -2.81 0.54 -29.57
N THR A 60 -1.93 0.03 -30.42
CA THR A 60 -2.00 -1.36 -30.90
C THR A 60 -1.03 -2.23 -30.12
N VAL A 61 -1.49 -3.38 -29.63
CA VAL A 61 -0.69 -4.33 -28.84
C VAL A 61 -0.82 -5.76 -29.34
N ALA A 62 0.17 -6.59 -29.04
CA ALA A 62 0.12 -8.02 -29.32
C ALA A 62 -0.94 -8.75 -28.46
N PRO A 63 -1.52 -9.86 -28.93
CA PRO A 63 -2.50 -10.65 -28.18
C PRO A 63 -1.87 -11.39 -26.99
N GLY A 64 -2.68 -11.96 -26.10
CA GLY A 64 -2.23 -12.82 -25.00
C GLY A 64 -2.32 -12.15 -23.62
N VAL A 65 -1.30 -12.37 -22.77
CA VAL A 65 -1.21 -11.80 -21.42
C VAL A 65 -0.92 -10.31 -21.51
N LEU A 66 -1.81 -9.52 -20.92
CA LEU A 66 -1.73 -8.07 -20.88
C LEU A 66 -1.65 -7.59 -19.42
N ILE A 67 -0.86 -6.56 -19.17
CA ILE A 67 -0.99 -5.79 -17.93
C ILE A 67 -1.80 -4.54 -18.25
N LEU A 68 -2.94 -4.36 -17.59
CA LEU A 68 -3.62 -3.08 -17.56
C LEU A 68 -2.99 -2.24 -16.45
N LYS A 69 -2.39 -1.10 -16.83
CA LYS A 69 -1.83 -0.11 -15.92
C LYS A 69 -2.69 1.14 -15.94
N ALA A 70 -2.99 1.70 -14.77
CA ALA A 70 -3.71 2.95 -14.60
C ALA A 70 -3.01 3.81 -13.54
N ALA A 71 -2.42 4.93 -13.94
CA ALA A 71 -1.74 5.84 -13.04
C ALA A 71 -2.53 7.13 -12.85
N PHE A 72 -2.68 7.55 -11.60
CA PHE A 72 -3.40 8.76 -11.22
C PHE A 72 -2.46 9.90 -10.83
N ASP A 73 -2.96 11.13 -10.83
CA ASP A 73 -2.21 12.32 -10.41
C ASP A 73 -1.95 12.38 -8.89
N GLN A 74 -2.72 11.62 -8.10
CA GLN A 74 -2.73 11.65 -6.64
C GLN A 74 -2.44 10.28 -6.03
N GLN A 75 -2.13 10.27 -4.72
CA GLN A 75 -2.06 9.04 -3.95
C GLN A 75 -3.47 8.43 -3.81
N MET A 76 -3.56 7.13 -4.02
CA MET A 76 -4.79 6.37 -4.13
C MET A 76 -4.96 5.41 -2.97
N SER A 77 -6.22 5.15 -2.60
CA SER A 77 -6.57 4.12 -1.63
C SER A 77 -6.58 2.74 -2.31
N PRO A 78 -5.98 1.71 -1.71
CA PRO A 78 -6.08 0.34 -2.21
C PRO A 78 -7.43 -0.32 -1.90
N ALA A 79 -8.33 0.36 -1.17
CA ALA A 79 -9.55 -0.24 -0.62
C ALA A 79 -10.71 -0.37 -1.62
N ALA A 80 -10.72 0.43 -2.68
CA ALA A 80 -11.83 0.50 -3.62
C ALA A 80 -11.34 0.66 -5.06
N TRP A 81 -11.99 -0.06 -5.97
CA TRP A 81 -11.76 0.00 -7.41
C TRP A 81 -13.01 -0.46 -8.13
N ASN A 82 -13.31 0.16 -9.26
CA ASN A 82 -14.20 -0.44 -10.24
C ASN A 82 -13.83 0.01 -11.64
N TYR A 83 -14.13 -0.88 -12.58
CA TYR A 83 -14.01 -0.65 -13.98
C TYR A 83 -15.08 -1.48 -14.70
N ALA A 84 -15.55 -0.97 -15.82
CA ALA A 84 -16.55 -1.62 -16.65
C ALA A 84 -16.07 -1.63 -18.10
N PRO A 85 -16.65 -2.46 -18.98
CA PRO A 85 -16.37 -2.38 -20.40
C PRO A 85 -16.65 -0.97 -20.95
N ALA A 86 -15.82 -0.49 -21.88
CA ALA A 86 -16.11 0.76 -22.58
C ALA A 86 -17.24 0.56 -23.62
N PRO A 87 -18.06 1.58 -23.89
CA PRO A 87 -19.12 1.49 -24.90
C PRO A 87 -18.54 1.09 -26.27
N GLY A 88 -19.13 0.07 -26.90
CA GLY A 88 -18.75 -0.37 -28.25
C GLY A 88 -17.40 -1.10 -28.35
N ALA A 89 -16.76 -1.45 -27.24
CA ALA A 89 -15.52 -2.20 -27.21
C ALA A 89 -15.67 -3.55 -26.50
N GLU A 90 -14.78 -4.49 -26.81
CA GLU A 90 -14.76 -5.81 -26.16
C GLU A 90 -14.40 -5.66 -24.66
N PRO A 91 -15.10 -6.36 -23.76
CA PRO A 91 -14.72 -6.45 -22.35
C PRO A 91 -13.35 -7.11 -22.17
N LEU A 92 -12.55 -6.57 -21.26
CA LEU A 92 -11.31 -7.20 -20.82
C LEU A 92 -11.59 -8.38 -19.87
N ASP A 93 -10.91 -9.51 -20.09
CA ASP A 93 -10.86 -10.64 -19.16
C ASP A 93 -9.70 -10.43 -18.18
N CYS A 94 -9.99 -9.96 -16.96
CA CYS A 94 -8.98 -9.63 -15.97
C CYS A 94 -9.16 -10.38 -14.65
N VAL A 95 -8.07 -10.50 -13.89
CA VAL A 95 -8.14 -10.90 -12.47
C VAL A 95 -8.99 -9.90 -11.68
N LYS A 96 -9.54 -10.32 -10.53
CA LYS A 96 -10.55 -9.53 -9.80
C LYS A 96 -10.01 -8.29 -9.09
N THR A 97 -8.78 -8.36 -8.60
CA THR A 97 -8.22 -7.35 -7.68
C THR A 97 -6.99 -6.69 -8.31
N PRO A 98 -7.02 -5.37 -8.57
CA PRO A 98 -5.85 -4.63 -8.98
C PRO A 98 -4.91 -4.44 -7.80
N ARG A 99 -3.61 -4.44 -8.08
CA ARG A 99 -2.59 -4.12 -7.10
C ARG A 99 -2.23 -2.64 -7.21
N LEU A 100 -2.24 -1.93 -6.08
CA LEU A 100 -1.63 -0.61 -5.96
C LEU A 100 -0.10 -0.77 -5.82
N LEU A 101 0.66 -0.10 -6.68
CA LEU A 101 2.12 -0.11 -6.66
C LEU A 101 2.68 0.77 -5.53
N SER A 102 3.99 0.65 -5.29
CA SER A 102 4.71 1.36 -4.23
C SER A 102 4.76 2.89 -4.40
N ASP A 103 4.50 3.40 -5.60
CA ASP A 103 4.32 4.83 -5.84
C ASP A 103 3.00 5.37 -5.25
N GLN A 104 2.11 4.47 -4.80
CA GLN A 104 0.78 4.76 -4.26
C GLN A 104 -0.14 5.48 -5.25
N LYS A 105 0.19 5.51 -6.54
CA LYS A 105 -0.60 6.19 -7.58
C LYS A 105 -1.03 5.27 -8.72
N THR A 106 -0.31 4.17 -8.89
CA THR A 106 -0.48 3.30 -10.05
C THR A 106 -1.11 1.98 -9.65
N PHE A 107 -2.21 1.64 -10.30
CA PHE A 107 -2.81 0.31 -10.23
C PHE A 107 -2.38 -0.53 -11.42
N VAL A 108 -2.14 -1.81 -11.17
CA VAL A 108 -1.83 -2.80 -12.20
C VAL A 108 -2.73 -4.01 -12.05
N LEU A 109 -3.14 -4.57 -13.18
CA LEU A 109 -4.03 -5.72 -13.25
C LEU A 109 -3.62 -6.65 -14.38
N ILE A 110 -3.66 -7.96 -14.15
CA ILE A 110 -3.39 -8.96 -15.19
C ILE A 110 -4.69 -9.22 -15.95
N CYS A 111 -4.62 -9.14 -17.27
CA CYS A 111 -5.71 -9.42 -18.18
C CYS A 111 -5.28 -10.33 -19.32
N ARG A 112 -6.26 -10.81 -20.08
CA ARG A 112 -6.10 -11.55 -21.33
C ARG A 112 -6.84 -10.84 -22.45
N VAL A 113 -6.21 -10.77 -23.61
CA VAL A 113 -6.81 -10.22 -24.83
C VAL A 113 -6.56 -11.14 -26.02
N LEU A 114 -7.52 -11.17 -26.95
CA LEU A 114 -7.48 -11.96 -28.18
C LEU A 114 -7.16 -11.08 -29.38
N ALA A 115 -6.56 -11.68 -30.40
CA ALA A 115 -6.17 -11.00 -31.64
C ALA A 115 -7.36 -10.47 -32.43
N GLY A 116 -7.13 -9.45 -33.25
CA GLY A 116 -8.09 -8.88 -34.19
C GLY A 116 -9.27 -8.14 -33.55
N ARG A 117 -9.11 -7.68 -32.30
CA ARG A 117 -10.19 -7.04 -31.52
C ARG A 117 -9.83 -5.65 -31.04
N THR A 118 -10.87 -4.85 -30.79
CA THR A 118 -10.75 -3.58 -30.07
C THR A 118 -11.31 -3.77 -28.67
N TYR A 119 -10.47 -3.55 -27.67
CA TYR A 119 -10.84 -3.67 -26.25
C TYR A 119 -11.00 -2.29 -25.64
N GLY A 120 -11.81 -2.21 -24.58
CA GLY A 120 -11.92 -0.97 -23.85
C GLY A 120 -12.43 -1.12 -22.43
N VAL A 121 -12.04 -0.17 -21.59
CA VAL A 121 -12.37 -0.10 -20.18
C VAL A 121 -12.76 1.31 -19.80
N THR A 122 -13.78 1.44 -18.98
CA THR A 122 -14.17 2.69 -18.32
C THR A 122 -13.87 2.56 -16.83
N PHE A 123 -12.90 3.33 -16.36
CA PHE A 123 -12.55 3.47 -14.94
C PHE A 123 -13.59 4.35 -14.26
N ASN A 124 -14.05 3.94 -13.07
CA ASN A 124 -15.09 4.66 -12.34
C ASN A 124 -16.35 4.92 -13.18
N ALA A 125 -16.80 3.91 -13.94
CA ALA A 125 -18.08 3.96 -14.65
C ALA A 125 -19.26 4.17 -13.67
N GLN A 126 -19.14 3.60 -12.48
CA GLN A 126 -19.93 3.97 -11.30
C GLN A 126 -18.99 4.65 -10.31
N ARG A 127 -19.29 5.88 -9.88
CA ARG A 127 -18.37 6.62 -8.98
C ARG A 127 -18.34 6.07 -7.55
N PRO A 128 -19.46 5.67 -6.93
CA PRO A 128 -19.42 5.01 -5.62
C PRO A 128 -18.65 3.70 -5.68
N GLY A 129 -17.75 3.46 -4.71
CA GLY A 129 -16.94 2.24 -4.64
C GLY A 129 -15.87 2.11 -5.73
N GLY A 130 -15.58 3.19 -6.47
CA GLY A 130 -14.52 3.22 -7.48
C GLY A 130 -13.14 3.55 -6.92
N PHE A 131 -12.18 3.71 -7.83
CA PHE A 131 -10.86 4.26 -7.51
C PHE A 131 -11.03 5.62 -6.81
N ALA A 132 -10.37 5.82 -5.69
CA ALA A 132 -10.43 7.04 -4.89
C ALA A 132 -9.08 7.38 -4.28
N ASN A 133 -8.88 8.65 -3.91
CA ASN A 133 -7.71 9.04 -3.12
C ASN A 133 -7.86 8.64 -1.65
N LEU A 134 -6.83 8.91 -0.86
CA LEU A 134 -6.81 8.64 0.59
C LEU A 134 -7.88 9.41 1.38
N GLY A 135 -8.43 10.49 0.82
CA GLY A 135 -9.54 11.25 1.38
C GLY A 135 -10.92 10.78 0.88
N GLU A 136 -10.99 9.58 0.30
CA GLU A 136 -12.21 8.94 -0.21
C GLU A 136 -12.89 9.71 -1.36
N ASN A 137 -12.21 10.67 -1.98
CA ASN A 137 -12.74 11.38 -3.14
C ASN A 137 -12.64 10.48 -4.38
N PRO A 138 -13.77 10.11 -5.02
CA PRO A 138 -13.74 9.21 -6.15
C PRO A 138 -13.13 9.89 -7.38
N ALA A 139 -12.23 9.17 -8.06
CA ALA A 139 -11.61 9.63 -9.29
C ALA A 139 -12.66 9.98 -10.36
N LEU A 140 -12.28 10.88 -11.27
CA LEU A 140 -13.08 11.18 -12.45
C LEU A 140 -13.21 9.93 -13.33
N THR A 141 -14.37 9.77 -13.96
CA THR A 141 -14.59 8.73 -14.95
C THR A 141 -13.65 8.96 -16.14
N ALA A 142 -13.00 7.89 -16.59
CA ALA A 142 -12.13 7.91 -17.75
C ALA A 142 -12.30 6.63 -18.54
N SER A 143 -12.21 6.71 -19.86
CA SER A 143 -12.28 5.54 -20.74
C SER A 143 -10.96 5.37 -21.49
N LEU A 144 -10.62 4.11 -21.72
CA LEU A 144 -9.49 3.67 -22.52
C LEU A 144 -10.02 2.72 -23.59
N THR A 145 -9.58 2.93 -24.83
CA THR A 145 -9.77 1.97 -25.92
C THR A 145 -8.43 1.69 -26.59
N PHE A 146 -8.19 0.44 -26.97
CA PHE A 146 -6.97 0.03 -27.66
C PHE A 146 -7.25 -1.15 -28.60
N LYS A 147 -6.35 -1.39 -29.54
CA LYS A 147 -6.46 -2.43 -30.56
C LYS A 147 -5.51 -3.57 -30.26
N VAL A 148 -5.90 -4.78 -30.64
CA VAL A 148 -5.07 -5.97 -30.56
C VAL A 148 -4.88 -6.51 -31.96
N GLU A 149 -3.63 -6.56 -32.40
CA GLU A 149 -3.26 -7.01 -33.74
C GLU A 149 -3.20 -8.54 -33.86
N ASP A 150 -3.12 -9.01 -35.09
CA ASP A 150 -2.86 -10.41 -35.42
C ASP A 150 -1.34 -10.68 -35.42
N ALA A 151 -0.75 -10.74 -34.22
CA ALA A 151 0.66 -11.04 -33.99
C ALA A 151 0.87 -12.25 -33.07
N ALA A 152 2.14 -12.66 -32.90
CA ALA A 152 2.48 -13.72 -31.95
C ALA A 152 2.08 -13.33 -30.52
N PRO A 153 1.39 -14.20 -29.77
CA PRO A 153 0.86 -13.85 -28.47
C PRO A 153 1.95 -13.72 -27.40
N VAL A 154 1.76 -12.78 -26.49
CA VAL A 154 2.50 -12.67 -25.24
C VAL A 154 2.02 -13.78 -24.31
N THR A 155 2.89 -14.74 -24.01
CA THR A 155 2.55 -15.93 -23.20
C THR A 155 3.09 -15.91 -21.78
N THR A 156 3.93 -14.92 -21.44
CA THR A 156 4.58 -14.85 -20.13
C THR A 156 4.29 -13.54 -19.42
N LEU A 157 4.14 -13.61 -18.09
CA LEU A 157 3.96 -12.43 -17.25
C LEU A 157 5.16 -11.48 -17.35
N ARG A 158 6.39 -12.03 -17.39
CA ARG A 158 7.62 -11.23 -17.51
C ARG A 158 7.59 -10.35 -18.75
N ARG A 159 7.24 -10.90 -19.92
CA ARG A 159 7.14 -10.13 -21.16
C ARG A 159 6.02 -9.10 -21.11
N ALA A 160 4.86 -9.46 -20.53
CA ALA A 160 3.76 -8.52 -20.35
C ALA A 160 4.15 -7.33 -19.44
N MET A 161 4.90 -7.59 -18.37
CA MET A 161 5.44 -6.55 -17.48
C MET A 161 6.43 -5.63 -18.20
N GLU A 162 7.35 -6.18 -18.99
CA GLU A 162 8.32 -5.42 -19.78
C GLU A 162 7.61 -4.45 -20.75
N LEU A 163 6.62 -4.95 -21.49
CA LEU A 163 5.82 -4.13 -22.42
C LEU A 163 5.05 -3.03 -21.70
N ALA A 164 4.60 -3.27 -20.47
CA ALA A 164 3.94 -2.28 -19.62
C ALA A 164 4.91 -1.31 -18.92
N GLY A 165 6.22 -1.47 -19.13
CA GLY A 165 7.26 -0.67 -18.47
C GLY A 165 7.34 -0.90 -16.96
N LEU A 166 6.99 -2.10 -16.49
CA LEU A 166 7.06 -2.46 -15.07
C LEU A 166 8.41 -3.07 -14.72
N ARG A 167 8.93 -2.68 -13.55
CA ARG A 167 10.13 -3.26 -12.95
C ARG A 167 9.80 -4.58 -12.24
N ALA A 168 10.83 -5.35 -11.90
CA ALA A 168 10.67 -6.66 -11.26
C ALA A 168 9.99 -6.59 -9.87
N ASP A 169 10.10 -5.47 -9.14
CA ASP A 169 9.44 -5.22 -7.85
C ASP A 169 7.96 -4.78 -7.99
N GLN A 170 7.51 -4.53 -9.23
CA GLN A 170 6.17 -4.06 -9.56
C GLN A 170 5.29 -5.20 -10.11
N THR A 171 5.50 -6.44 -9.64
CA THR A 171 4.67 -7.59 -10.01
C THR A 171 3.19 -7.30 -9.75
N PRO A 172 2.27 -7.56 -10.70
CA PRO A 172 0.85 -7.23 -10.54
C PRO A 172 0.10 -8.08 -9.50
N VAL A 173 0.70 -9.19 -9.07
CA VAL A 173 0.17 -10.02 -7.98
C VAL A 173 0.83 -9.58 -6.69
N GLN A 174 0.03 -9.32 -5.65
CA GLN A 174 0.56 -9.15 -4.31
C GLN A 174 0.83 -10.54 -3.72
N GLU A 175 2.11 -10.89 -3.58
CA GLU A 175 2.50 -12.09 -2.84
C GLU A 175 2.12 -11.89 -1.36
N ALA A 176 1.48 -12.89 -0.77
CA ALA A 176 1.22 -12.88 0.67
C ALA A 176 2.57 -12.82 1.40
N PRO A 177 2.68 -12.06 2.52
CA PRO A 177 3.88 -12.10 3.35
C PRO A 177 4.19 -13.57 3.71
N LYS A 178 5.41 -14.02 3.44
CA LYS A 178 5.86 -15.34 3.90
C LYS A 178 5.72 -15.32 5.42
N ALA A 179 4.86 -16.19 5.97
CA ALA A 179 4.79 -16.38 7.41
C ALA A 179 6.21 -16.70 7.90
N SER A 180 6.75 -15.86 8.79
CA SER A 180 8.01 -16.14 9.44
C SER A 180 7.86 -17.50 10.12
N VAL A 181 8.60 -18.50 9.66
CA VAL A 181 8.73 -19.79 10.34
C VAL A 181 9.48 -19.48 11.63
N GLY A 182 8.72 -19.14 12.67
CA GLY A 182 9.23 -18.91 14.00
C GLY A 182 9.84 -20.22 14.50
N ALA A 183 11.13 -20.15 14.83
CA ALA A 183 11.82 -21.16 15.59
C ALA A 183 11.04 -21.43 16.89
N SER A 184 10.38 -22.57 16.96
CA SER A 184 9.86 -23.15 18.20
C SER A 184 9.97 -24.66 18.10
N ALA A 185 11.22 -25.13 18.11
CA ALA A 185 11.57 -26.49 18.46
C ALA A 185 12.57 -26.43 19.62
N THR A 186 12.07 -26.07 20.80
CA THR A 186 12.75 -26.37 22.07
C THR A 186 11.72 -26.30 23.20
N ALA A 187 11.16 -27.45 23.57
CA ALA A 187 10.78 -27.84 24.94
C ALA A 187 9.81 -29.02 24.91
N GLY A 188 10.19 -30.13 25.52
CA GLY A 188 9.32 -31.27 25.77
C GLY A 188 10.12 -32.50 26.16
N ARG A 189 10.55 -32.54 27.43
CA ARG A 189 11.12 -33.70 28.12
C ARG A 189 10.13 -34.86 28.19
#